data_AF-A0ABD6N702-F1
#
_entry.id   AF-A0ABD6N702-F1
#
_cell.length_a   1.000
_cell.length_b   1.000
_cell.length_c   1.000
_cell.angle_alpha   90.00
_cell.angle_beta   90.00
_cell.angle_gamma   90.00
#
_symmetry.space_group_name_H-M   'P 1'
#
loop_
_entity.id
_entity.type
_entity.pdbx_description
1 polymer ?
#
loop_
_entity_poly.entity_id
_entity_poly.type
_entity_poly.pdbx_seq_one_letter_code
_entity_poly.pdbx_strand_id
1 'polypeptide(L)' 'MLNADQRYRAYQLLKELDKSTAALMNRVAYSHGGKICWEEDLEAQRKAFQEWIDFAVTIRDDV' A
#
# COMPACT_ATOMS: atom_id res chain seq x y z
N MET A 1 6.83 -15.72 15.68
CA MET A 1 7.32 -16.08 14.32
C MET A 1 6.10 -16.20 13.41
N LEU A 2 6.03 -15.47 12.28
CA LEU A 2 4.82 -15.47 11.44
C LEU A 2 4.54 -16.85 10.83
N ASN A 3 3.28 -17.27 10.84
CA ASN A 3 2.81 -18.46 10.13
C ASN A 3 2.74 -18.20 8.60
N ALA A 4 2.52 -19.26 7.81
CA ALA A 4 2.55 -19.16 6.35
C ALA A 4 1.48 -18.18 5.81
N ASP A 5 0.28 -18.21 6.38
CA ASP A 5 -0.83 -17.34 5.97
C ASP A 5 -0.55 -15.88 6.33
N GLN A 6 0.03 -15.61 7.51
CA GLN A 6 0.44 -14.28 7.94
C GLN A 6 1.53 -13.71 7.02
N ARG A 7 2.51 -14.52 6.60
CA ARG A 7 3.55 -14.10 5.65
C ARG A 7 2.96 -13.79 4.28
N TYR A 8 2.06 -14.65 3.80
CA TYR A 8 1.40 -14.45 2.52
C TYR A 8 0.53 -13.18 2.54
N ARG A 9 -0.23 -12.97 3.61
CA ARG A 9 -1.06 -11.78 3.78
C ARG A 9 -0.22 -10.51 3.88
N ALA A 10 0.88 -10.53 4.65
CA ALA A 10 1.84 -9.43 4.71
C ALA A 10 2.36 -9.06 3.31
N TYR A 11 2.78 -10.06 2.54
CA TYR A 11 3.27 -9.88 1.19
C TYR A 11 2.22 -9.24 0.27
N GLN A 12 0.96 -9.70 0.33
CA GLN A 12 -0.12 -9.13 -0.48
C GLN A 12 -0.37 -7.65 -0.16
N LEU A 13 -0.43 -7.29 1.12
CA LEU A 13 -0.66 -5.91 1.55
C LEU A 13 0.48 -4.99 1.13
N LEU A 14 1.73 -5.43 1.33
CA LEU A 14 2.91 -4.69 0.88
C LEU A 14 2.95 -4.53 -0.64
N LYS A 15 2.53 -5.55 -1.40
CA LYS A 15 2.47 -5.48 -2.86
C LYS A 15 1.43 -4.47 -3.36
N GLU A 16 0.27 -4.37 -2.72
CA GLU A 16 -0.73 -3.36 -3.08
C GLU A 16 -0.26 -1.94 -2.71
N LEU A 17 0.42 -1.78 -1.57
CA LEU A 17 1.07 -0.52 -1.20
C LEU A 17 2.14 -0.09 -2.22
N ASP A 18 3.00 -1.02 -2.64
CA ASP A 18 4.01 -0.78 -3.68
C ASP A 18 3.37 -0.34 -4.99
N LYS A 19 2.33 -1.06 -5.44
CA LYS A 19 1.59 -0.73 -6.66
C LYS A 19 1.00 0.68 -6.64
N SER A 20 0.36 1.07 -5.54
CA SER A 20 -0.21 2.42 -5.40
C SER A 20 0.89 3.50 -5.40
N THR A 21 2.02 3.23 -4.73
CA THR A 21 3.18 4.13 -4.69
C THR A 21 3.82 4.27 -6.07
N ALA A 22 4.02 3.17 -6.79
CA ALA A 22 4.56 3.17 -8.14
C ALA A 22 3.63 3.91 -9.13
N ALA A 23 2.30 3.77 -8.98
CA ALA A 23 1.34 4.51 -9.79
C ALA A 23 1.46 6.03 -9.55
N LEU A 24 1.57 6.45 -8.29
CA LEU A 24 1.75 7.86 -7.95
C LEU A 24 3.10 8.39 -8.45
N MET A 25 4.19 7.63 -8.28
CA MET A 25 5.51 7.99 -8.82
C MET A 25 5.47 8.18 -10.34
N ASN A 26 4.82 7.29 -11.06
CA ASN A 26 4.67 7.41 -12.52
C ASN A 26 3.87 8.65 -12.92
N ARG A 27 2.79 8.97 -12.19
CA ARG A 27 2.00 10.19 -12.44
C ARG A 27 2.79 11.46 -12.18
N VAL A 28 3.58 11.49 -11.11
CA VAL A 28 4.48 12.60 -10.77
C VAL A 28 5.58 12.77 -11.81
N ALA A 29 6.25 11.67 -12.20
CA ALA A 29 7.39 11.70 -13.09
C ALA A 29 7.02 11.99 -14.55
N TYR A 30 5.89 11.43 -15.02
CA TYR A 30 5.56 11.43 -16.45
C TYR A 30 4.35 12.29 -16.81
N SER A 31 3.65 12.87 -15.81
CA SER A 31 2.54 13.82 -15.94
C SER A 31 1.88 13.82 -17.32
N HIS A 32 1.35 12.66 -17.75
CA HIS A 32 0.83 12.51 -19.11
C HIS A 32 -0.58 13.10 -19.16
N GLY A 33 -0.64 14.43 -19.27
CA GLY A 33 -1.73 15.21 -19.89
C GLY A 33 -3.10 15.19 -19.21
N GLY A 34 -3.32 14.41 -18.16
CA GLY A 34 -4.55 14.39 -17.38
C GLY A 34 -4.42 15.17 -16.08
N LYS A 35 -5.51 15.80 -15.63
CA LYS A 35 -5.62 16.34 -14.26
C LYS A 35 -5.26 15.21 -13.30
N ILE A 36 -4.19 15.38 -12.53
CA ILE A 36 -3.86 14.45 -11.46
C ILE A 36 -5.01 14.52 -10.46
N CYS A 37 -5.76 13.43 -10.30
CA CYS A 37 -6.75 13.27 -9.24
C CYS A 37 -6.02 12.97 -7.94
N TRP A 38 -5.29 13.98 -7.44
CA TRP A 38 -4.47 13.88 -6.22
C TRP A 38 -5.26 13.29 -5.05
N GLU A 39 -6.52 13.68 -4.92
CA GLU A 39 -7.38 13.20 -3.84
C GLU A 39 -7.62 11.69 -3.92
N GLU A 40 -7.94 11.16 -5.11
CA GLU A 40 -8.18 9.72 -5.33
C GLU A 40 -6.89 8.91 -5.17
N ASP A 41 -5.78 9.39 -5.75
CA ASP A 41 -4.49 8.70 -5.70
C ASP A 41 -3.93 8.67 -4.27
N LEU A 42 -4.03 9.79 -3.54
CA LEU A 42 -3.61 9.88 -2.13
C LEU A 42 -4.50 9.05 -1.22
N GLU A 43 -5.82 9.01 -1.47
CA GLU A 43 -6.73 8.19 -0.69
C GLU A 43 -6.47 6.69 -0.90
N ALA A 44 -6.22 6.27 -2.14
CA ALA A 44 -5.83 4.89 -2.45
C ALA A 44 -4.52 4.50 -1.75
N GLN A 45 -3.50 5.37 -1.78
CA GLN A 45 -2.24 5.12 -1.10
C GLN A 45 -2.42 5.08 0.43
N ARG A 46 -3.19 6.02 1.01
CA ARG A 46 -3.49 6.06 2.44
C ARG A 46 -4.17 4.78 2.89
N LYS A 47 -5.18 4.33 2.15
CA LYS A 47 -5.91 3.11 2.46
C LYS A 47 -5.00 1.88 2.44
N ALA A 48 -4.20 1.70 1.38
CA ALA A 48 -3.27 0.57 1.29
C ALA A 48 -2.23 0.59 2.42
N PHE A 49 -1.73 1.78 2.78
CA PHE A 49 -0.81 1.94 3.91
C PHE A 49 -1.48 1.59 5.23
N GLN A 50 -2.70 2.08 5.48
CA GLN A 50 -3.43 1.81 6.72
C GLN A 50 -3.73 0.30 6.86
N GLU A 51 -4.20 -0.36 5.80
CA GLU A 51 -4.45 -1.81 5.82
C GLU A 51 -3.18 -2.61 6.14
N TRP A 52 -2.03 -2.19 5.62
CA TRP A 52 -0.74 -2.78 6.00
C TRP A 52 -0.40 -2.53 7.47
N ILE A 53 -0.51 -1.29 7.95
CA ILE A 53 -0.19 -0.95 9.35
C ILE A 53 -1.08 -1.70 10.33
N ASP A 54 -2.39 -1.76 10.07
CA ASP A 54 -3.35 -2.46 10.92
C ASP A 54 -2.96 -3.94 11.03
N PHE A 55 -2.66 -4.58 9.90
CA PHE A 55 -2.18 -5.97 9.91
C PHE A 55 -0.83 -6.11 10.61
N ALA A 56 0.13 -5.23 10.34
CA ALA A 56 1.45 -5.25 10.98
C ALA A 56 1.38 -5.11 12.50
N VAL A 57 0.43 -4.31 13.01
CA VAL A 57 0.16 -4.18 14.45
C VAL A 57 -0.37 -5.50 15.02
N THR A 58 -1.33 -6.15 14.34
CA THR A 58 -1.86 -7.45 14.82
C THR A 58 -0.78 -8.51 14.98
N ILE A 59 0.20 -8.55 14.07
CA ILE A 59 1.29 -9.54 14.14
C ILE A 59 2.48 -9.09 15.00
N ARG A 60 2.58 -7.81 15.37
CA ARG A 60 3.59 -7.30 16.31
C ARG A 60 3.24 -7.72 17.73
N ASP A 61 1.96 -7.65 18.07
CA ASP A 61 1.47 -7.95 19.41
C ASP A 61 1.31 -9.48 19.63
N ASP A 62 1.48 -10.29 18.57
CA ASP A 62 1.49 -11.77 18.56
C ASP A 62 2.91 -12.40 18.65
N VAL A 63 3.98 -11.58 18.76
CA VAL A 63 5.39 -12.04 18.84
C VAL A 63 6.03 -11.61 20.16
#